data_AF-A0A7S2MGJ3-F1
#
_entry.id   AF-A0A7S2MGJ3-F1
#
_cell.length_a   1.000
_cell.length_b   1.000
_cell.length_c   1.000
_cell.angle_alpha   90.00
_cell.angle_beta   90.00
_cell.angle_gamma   90.00
#
_symmetry.space_group_name_H-M   'P 1'
#
loop_
_entity.id
_entity.type
_entity.pdbx_description
1 polymer ?
#
loop_
_entity_poly.entity_id
_entity_poly.type
_entity_poly.pdbx_seq_one_letter_code
_entity_poly.pdbx_strand_id
1 'polypeptide(L)'
;GEVGVGPLASELGDLIGQDLSPSFTWAVVALMCALLGWAVGVAVVSRWMYGKDDVGLSRCHSYMQKATIVLLVMVGVCALILLIQYWAGAVVHMLIDKYSVAFLGVPIHLDRLQVNPFTGRVLATGIKLGNPPGFKTEQLAVADTVYGDVDMFPLVFSLAHRIPIDALIVKGAFVNYEKTMSTSNIDRFLDHLGVSKGGGASSRKVLMHQIEIEDVKAKATLALLGATPGVTVSVGDIHFKDFMAQEGATVVDDIIEVVLATLFKTVRNAFG
;
A
#
# COMPACT_ATOMS: atom_id res chain seq x y z
N GLY A 1 8.11 -18.51 -22.94
CA GLY A 1 6.68 -18.80 -23.14
C GLY A 1 5.93 -17.88 -22.22
N GLU A 2 5.28 -16.88 -22.79
CA GLU A 2 4.48 -15.91 -22.05
C GLU A 2 3.35 -16.65 -21.35
N VAL A 3 3.39 -16.63 -20.01
CA VAL A 3 2.34 -17.22 -19.18
C VAL A 3 1.20 -16.21 -19.17
N GLY A 4 0.09 -16.60 -19.80
CA GLY A 4 -1.11 -15.78 -19.89
C GLY A 4 -1.61 -15.41 -18.51
N VAL A 5 -1.59 -14.11 -18.23
CA VAL A 5 -2.31 -13.49 -17.12
C VAL A 5 -3.79 -13.84 -17.31
N GLY A 6 -4.42 -14.44 -16.31
CA GLY A 6 -5.84 -14.80 -16.40
C GLY A 6 -6.71 -13.56 -16.70
N PRO A 7 -7.86 -13.71 -17.40
CA PRO A 7 -8.65 -12.59 -17.92
C PRO A 7 -9.06 -11.56 -16.85
N LEU A 8 -9.39 -12.04 -15.64
CA LEU A 8 -9.79 -11.21 -14.51
C LEU A 8 -8.65 -10.37 -13.92
N ALA A 9 -7.40 -10.86 -13.98
CA ALA A 9 -6.24 -10.18 -13.41
C ALA A 9 -5.67 -9.09 -14.32
N SER A 10 -5.75 -9.29 -15.65
CA SER A 10 -5.47 -8.23 -16.62
C SER A 10 -6.55 -7.15 -16.57
N GLU A 11 -7.83 -7.52 -16.43
CA GLU A 11 -8.92 -6.54 -16.29
C GLU A 11 -8.82 -5.73 -14.99
N LEU A 12 -8.48 -6.36 -13.86
CA LEU A 12 -8.23 -5.64 -12.60
C LEU A 12 -6.98 -4.75 -12.68
N GLY A 13 -5.88 -5.24 -13.26
CA GLY A 13 -4.66 -4.45 -13.45
C GLY A 13 -4.85 -3.24 -14.36
N ASP A 14 -5.63 -3.38 -15.44
CA ASP A 14 -5.93 -2.30 -16.40
C ASP A 14 -6.96 -1.30 -15.83
N LEU A 15 -7.98 -1.78 -15.10
CA LEU A 15 -8.93 -0.90 -14.40
C LEU A 15 -8.24 -0.09 -13.30
N ILE A 16 -7.27 -0.68 -12.58
CA ILE A 16 -6.54 -0.03 -11.49
C ILE A 16 -5.43 0.89 -12.02
N GLY A 17 -4.80 0.56 -13.16
CA GLY A 17 -3.83 1.42 -13.84
C GLY A 17 -4.43 2.68 -14.46
N GLN A 18 -5.70 2.65 -14.86
CA GLN A 18 -6.40 3.82 -15.40
C GLN A 18 -6.74 4.88 -14.34
N ASP A 19 -7.10 4.47 -13.11
CA ASP A 19 -7.55 5.39 -12.06
C ASP A 19 -6.43 6.26 -11.45
N LEU A 20 -5.16 5.96 -11.73
CA LEU A 20 -4.02 6.50 -10.99
C LEU A 20 -3.01 7.31 -11.83
N SER A 21 -3.47 7.90 -12.93
CA SER A 21 -2.63 8.72 -13.83
C SER A 21 -3.03 10.23 -13.83
N PRO A 22 -2.28 11.12 -14.50
CA PRO A 22 -1.76 12.44 -14.05
C PRO A 22 -2.79 13.56 -13.81
N SER A 23 -3.78 13.32 -12.95
CA SER A 23 -4.83 14.28 -12.61
C SER A 23 -4.37 15.37 -11.65
N PHE A 24 -3.30 15.16 -10.87
CA PHE A 24 -2.87 16.10 -9.84
C PHE A 24 -2.46 17.46 -10.42
N THR A 25 -1.57 17.49 -11.40
CA THR A 25 -1.07 18.74 -12.00
C THR A 25 -2.19 19.51 -12.69
N TRP A 26 -3.05 18.82 -13.44
CA TRP A 26 -4.20 19.44 -14.09
C TRP A 26 -5.28 19.86 -13.10
N ALA A 27 -5.49 19.14 -12.00
CA ALA A 27 -6.42 19.52 -10.93
C ALA A 27 -5.93 20.77 -10.18
N VAL A 28 -4.64 20.87 -9.87
CA VAL A 28 -4.04 22.07 -9.27
C VAL A 28 -4.18 23.27 -10.21
N VAL A 29 -3.87 23.10 -11.50
CA VAL A 29 -4.04 24.16 -12.50
C VAL A 29 -5.50 24.58 -12.64
N ALA A 30 -6.44 23.63 -12.68
CA ALA A 30 -7.87 23.93 -12.73
C ALA A 30 -8.35 24.69 -11.49
N LEU A 31 -7.88 24.31 -10.30
CA LEU A 31 -8.17 24.99 -9.03
C LEU A 31 -7.66 26.45 -9.05
N MET A 32 -6.43 26.67 -9.53
CA MET A 32 -5.85 28.01 -9.66
C MET A 32 -6.63 28.87 -10.67
N CYS A 33 -7.02 28.30 -11.81
CA CYS A 33 -7.84 28.99 -12.80
C CYS A 33 -9.23 29.36 -12.27
N ALA A 34 -9.87 28.47 -11.50
CA ALA A 34 -11.16 28.74 -10.87
C ALA A 34 -11.08 29.88 -9.84
N LEU A 35 -10.03 29.90 -9.02
CA LEU A 35 -9.76 30.99 -8.07
C LEU A 35 -9.54 32.33 -8.77
N LEU A 36 -8.73 32.35 -9.83
CA LEU A 36 -8.48 33.54 -10.65
C LEU A 36 -9.77 34.05 -11.31
N GLY A 37 -10.55 33.15 -11.91
CA GLY A 37 -11.83 33.49 -12.51
C GLY A 37 -12.82 34.08 -11.51
N TRP A 38 -12.90 33.50 -10.30
CA TRP A 38 -13.74 34.03 -9.22
C TRP A 38 -13.29 35.42 -8.77
N ALA A 39 -11.99 35.63 -8.53
CA ALA A 39 -11.45 36.91 -8.10
C ALA A 39 -11.73 38.03 -9.13
N VAL A 40 -11.57 37.73 -10.42
CA VAL A 40 -11.91 38.65 -11.51
C VAL A 40 -13.42 38.89 -11.57
N GLY A 41 -14.23 37.85 -11.42
CA GLY A 41 -15.69 37.95 -11.40
C GLY A 41 -16.19 38.88 -10.28
N VAL A 42 -15.68 38.71 -9.05
CA VAL A 42 -16.00 39.57 -7.92
C VAL A 42 -15.58 41.02 -8.18
N ALA A 43 -14.40 41.24 -8.77
CA ALA A 43 -13.91 42.59 -9.12
C ALA A 43 -14.77 43.27 -10.20
N VAL A 44 -15.23 42.53 -11.21
CA VAL A 44 -16.08 43.05 -12.29
C VAL A 44 -17.49 43.33 -11.79
N VAL A 45 -18.10 42.40 -11.05
CA VAL A 45 -19.46 42.56 -10.49
C VAL A 45 -19.49 43.70 -9.47
N SER A 46 -18.47 43.79 -8.61
CA SER A 46 -18.37 44.93 -7.69
C SER A 46 -18.21 46.23 -8.45
N ARG A 47 -17.36 46.33 -9.49
CA ARG A 47 -17.26 47.55 -10.29
C ARG A 47 -18.54 47.91 -11.05
N TRP A 48 -19.27 46.93 -11.57
CA TRP A 48 -20.51 47.15 -12.34
C TRP A 48 -21.69 47.56 -11.45
N MET A 49 -21.88 46.90 -10.31
CA MET A 49 -22.99 47.21 -9.39
C MET A 49 -22.78 48.50 -8.61
N TYR A 50 -21.53 48.90 -8.34
CA TYR A 50 -21.20 49.99 -7.42
C TYR A 50 -21.11 51.36 -8.08
N GLY A 51 -21.37 51.47 -9.39
CA GLY A 51 -21.32 52.74 -10.12
C GLY A 51 -22.48 53.72 -9.84
N LYS A 52 -23.51 53.36 -9.05
CA LYS A 52 -24.72 54.19 -8.92
C LYS A 52 -25.31 54.45 -7.52
N ASP A 53 -25.14 53.63 -6.48
CA ASP A 53 -25.84 53.87 -5.18
C ASP A 53 -25.06 53.40 -3.93
N ASP A 54 -24.88 54.28 -2.93
CA ASP A 54 -24.08 54.04 -1.71
C ASP A 54 -24.75 53.13 -0.65
N VAL A 55 -26.07 52.93 -0.71
CA VAL A 55 -26.82 52.19 0.33
C VAL A 55 -26.91 50.67 0.04
N GLY A 56 -26.82 50.28 -1.25
CA GLY A 56 -26.69 48.87 -1.66
C GLY A 56 -25.34 48.25 -1.28
N LEU A 57 -24.36 49.09 -0.97
CA LEU A 57 -22.97 48.78 -0.67
C LEU A 57 -22.81 47.82 0.52
N SER A 58 -23.57 48.06 1.59
CA SER A 58 -23.36 47.40 2.89
C SER A 58 -23.95 45.98 2.93
N ARG A 59 -25.11 45.76 2.31
CA ARG A 59 -25.75 44.43 2.24
C ARG A 59 -25.04 43.49 1.26
N CYS A 60 -24.63 43.99 0.09
CA CYS A 60 -23.94 43.19 -0.93
C CYS A 60 -22.54 42.77 -0.47
N HIS A 61 -21.84 43.64 0.26
CA HIS A 61 -20.55 43.34 0.88
C HIS A 61 -20.62 42.12 1.81
N SER A 62 -21.66 42.01 2.65
CA SER A 62 -21.82 40.86 3.55
C SER A 62 -22.05 39.53 2.82
N TYR A 63 -22.79 39.52 1.71
CA TYR A 63 -22.99 38.29 0.93
C TYR A 63 -21.74 37.90 0.13
N MET A 64 -21.05 38.88 -0.49
CA MET A 64 -19.79 38.62 -1.21
C MET A 64 -18.68 38.13 -0.28
N GLN A 65 -18.59 38.66 0.94
CA GLN A 65 -17.65 38.18 1.95
C GLN A 65 -17.92 36.72 2.33
N LYS A 66 -19.17 36.36 2.60
CA LYS A 66 -19.54 34.97 2.91
C LYS A 66 -19.25 34.03 1.73
N ALA A 67 -19.59 34.40 0.51
CA ALA A 67 -19.30 33.60 -0.68
C ALA A 67 -17.80 33.40 -0.91
N THR A 68 -17.00 34.46 -0.68
CA THR A 68 -15.54 34.39 -0.78
C THR A 68 -14.94 33.47 0.29
N ILE A 69 -15.43 33.54 1.53
CA ILE A 69 -15.00 32.63 2.61
C ILE A 69 -15.34 31.17 2.26
N VAL A 70 -16.57 30.89 1.81
CA VAL A 70 -16.98 29.54 1.41
C VAL A 70 -16.10 28.99 0.29
N LEU A 71 -15.81 29.80 -0.74
CA LEU A 71 -14.92 29.38 -1.81
C LEU A 71 -13.50 29.11 -1.30
N LEU A 72 -12.94 29.99 -0.47
CA LEU A 72 -11.60 29.81 0.09
C LEU A 72 -11.51 28.53 0.94
N VAL A 73 -12.55 28.23 1.71
CA VAL A 73 -12.64 26.99 2.48
C VAL A 73 -12.69 25.78 1.53
N MET A 74 -13.55 25.80 0.52
CA MET A 74 -13.64 24.72 -0.48
C MET A 74 -12.31 24.47 -1.18
N VAL A 75 -11.65 25.53 -1.63
CA VAL A 75 -10.34 25.47 -2.29
C VAL A 75 -9.26 24.97 -1.33
N GLY A 76 -9.29 25.44 -0.08
CA GLY A 76 -8.36 24.99 0.96
C GLY A 76 -8.50 23.49 1.25
N VAL A 77 -9.74 22.99 1.32
CA VAL A 77 -10.02 21.56 1.47
C VAL A 77 -9.53 20.77 0.26
N CYS A 78 -9.81 21.22 -0.97
CA CYS A 78 -9.29 20.60 -2.18
C CYS A 78 -7.76 20.57 -2.22
N ALA A 79 -7.09 21.67 -1.87
CA ALA A 79 -5.64 21.74 -1.81
C ALA A 79 -5.05 20.79 -0.76
N LEU A 80 -5.72 20.66 0.40
CA LEU A 80 -5.32 19.72 1.46
C LEU A 80 -5.45 18.26 1.00
N ILE A 81 -6.56 17.90 0.36
CA ILE A 81 -6.81 16.57 -0.22
C ILE A 81 -5.70 16.22 -1.22
N LEU A 82 -5.39 17.15 -2.12
CA LEU A 82 -4.32 17.01 -3.09
C LEU A 82 -2.96 16.81 -2.40
N LEU A 83 -2.63 17.62 -1.40
CA LEU A 83 -1.39 17.49 -0.63
C LEU A 83 -1.26 16.11 0.01
N ILE A 84 -2.32 15.60 0.63
CA ILE A 84 -2.34 14.26 1.25
C ILE A 84 -2.03 13.19 0.19
N GLN A 85 -2.66 13.27 -0.99
CA GLN A 85 -2.42 12.31 -2.07
C GLN A 85 -0.97 12.32 -2.56
N TYR A 86 -0.37 13.50 -2.70
CA TYR A 86 1.03 13.62 -3.14
C TYR A 86 2.02 13.01 -2.13
N TRP A 87 1.81 13.25 -0.84
CA TRP A 87 2.71 12.77 0.21
C TRP A 87 2.41 11.32 0.65
N ALA A 88 1.21 10.80 0.43
CA ALA A 88 0.79 9.48 0.89
C ALA A 88 1.76 8.36 0.48
N GLY A 89 2.14 8.31 -0.80
CA GLY A 89 3.06 7.29 -1.31
C GLY A 89 4.44 7.36 -0.62
N ALA A 90 5.00 8.56 -0.46
CA ALA A 90 6.30 8.74 0.20
C ALA A 90 6.25 8.38 1.69
N VAL A 91 5.16 8.71 2.38
CA VAL A 91 4.96 8.36 3.79
C VAL A 91 4.84 6.85 3.95
N VAL A 92 4.03 6.19 3.13
CA VAL A 92 3.86 4.72 3.19
C VAL A 92 5.17 4.02 2.88
N HIS A 93 5.92 4.46 1.86
CA HIS A 93 7.24 3.90 1.56
C HIS A 93 8.21 4.00 2.75
N MET A 94 8.29 5.19 3.38
CA MET A 94 9.13 5.39 4.55
C MET A 94 8.72 4.50 5.74
N LEU A 95 7.41 4.30 5.94
CA LEU A 95 6.89 3.42 6.98
C LEU A 95 7.26 1.97 6.71
N ILE A 96 7.15 1.51 5.46
CA ILE A 96 7.53 0.15 5.06
C ILE A 96 9.03 -0.07 5.31
N ASP A 97 9.91 0.82 4.87
CA ASP A 97 11.36 0.66 5.03
C ASP A 97 11.77 0.62 6.51
N LYS A 98 11.19 1.50 7.33
CA LYS A 98 11.46 1.54 8.78
C LYS A 98 10.93 0.30 9.48
N TYR A 99 9.71 -0.12 9.15
CA TYR A 99 9.08 -1.28 9.74
C TYR A 99 9.78 -2.58 9.33
N SER A 100 10.20 -2.72 8.06
CA SER A 100 10.85 -3.93 7.57
C SER A 100 12.15 -4.23 8.31
N VAL A 101 13.01 -3.21 8.49
CA VAL A 101 14.28 -3.40 9.21
C VAL A 101 14.04 -3.64 10.70
N ALA A 102 13.06 -2.96 11.30
CA ALA A 102 12.76 -3.10 12.72
C ALA A 102 12.10 -4.45 13.07
N PHE A 103 11.20 -4.95 12.22
CA PHE A 103 10.39 -6.15 12.50
C PHE A 103 10.92 -7.40 11.79
N LEU A 104 11.26 -7.31 10.50
CA LEU A 104 11.73 -8.47 9.70
C LEU A 104 13.25 -8.67 9.78
N GLY A 105 14.00 -7.66 10.24
CA GLY A 105 15.46 -7.70 10.32
C GLY A 105 16.18 -7.68 8.96
N VAL A 106 15.44 -7.50 7.86
CA VAL A 106 15.95 -7.46 6.49
C VAL A 106 15.33 -6.28 5.72
N PRO A 107 16.07 -5.65 4.80
CA PRO A 107 15.53 -4.58 3.98
C PRO A 107 14.54 -5.12 2.95
N ILE A 108 13.48 -4.33 2.70
CA ILE A 108 12.57 -4.53 1.58
C ILE A 108 12.88 -3.46 0.53
N HIS A 109 12.88 -3.85 -0.74
CA HIS A 109 12.95 -2.93 -1.87
C HIS A 109 11.69 -3.02 -2.72
N LEU A 110 11.20 -1.88 -3.18
CA LEU A 110 9.99 -1.72 -3.97
C LEU A 110 10.37 -1.01 -5.27
N ASP A 111 10.01 -1.57 -6.42
CA ASP A 111 10.26 -0.91 -7.71
C ASP A 111 9.25 0.23 -7.94
N ARG A 112 7.99 0.03 -7.53
CA ARG A 112 6.95 1.07 -7.56
C ARG A 112 5.93 0.85 -6.45
N LEU A 113 5.51 1.95 -5.84
CA LEU A 113 4.45 1.99 -4.84
C LEU A 113 3.41 3.05 -5.26
N GLN A 114 2.16 2.63 -5.39
CA GLN A 114 1.03 3.50 -5.64
C GLN A 114 0.06 3.39 -4.47
N VAL A 115 -0.37 4.54 -3.96
CA VAL A 115 -1.27 4.63 -2.82
C VAL A 115 -2.38 5.58 -3.16
N ASN A 116 -3.61 5.11 -3.03
CA ASN A 116 -4.80 5.96 -3.07
C ASN A 116 -5.35 6.10 -1.63
N PRO A 117 -5.06 7.22 -0.94
CA PRO A 117 -5.50 7.41 0.44
C PRO A 117 -7.01 7.63 0.59
N PHE A 118 -7.74 7.88 -0.50
CA PHE A 118 -9.20 8.09 -0.47
C PHE A 118 -9.97 6.79 -0.59
N THR A 119 -9.52 5.90 -1.47
CA THR A 119 -10.11 4.57 -1.61
C THR A 119 -9.49 3.57 -0.64
N GLY A 120 -8.32 3.87 -0.07
CA GLY A 120 -7.59 2.95 0.81
C GLY A 120 -6.81 1.87 0.09
N ARG A 121 -6.63 2.01 -1.23
CA ARG A 121 -5.98 1.01 -2.07
C ARG A 121 -4.49 1.26 -2.13
N VAL A 122 -3.72 0.19 -1.96
CA VAL A 122 -2.26 0.20 -2.06
C VAL A 122 -1.84 -0.85 -3.08
N LEU A 123 -1.05 -0.44 -4.05
CA LEU A 123 -0.48 -1.31 -5.07
C LEU A 123 1.05 -1.16 -5.07
N ALA A 124 1.73 -2.23 -4.67
CA ALA A 124 3.17 -2.33 -4.70
C ALA A 124 3.59 -3.33 -5.78
N THR A 125 4.59 -2.99 -6.59
CA THR A 125 5.11 -3.88 -7.64
C THR A 125 6.61 -4.06 -7.53
N GLY A 126 7.09 -5.25 -7.86
CA GLY A 126 8.52 -5.57 -7.82
C GLY A 126 9.08 -5.55 -6.41
N ILE A 127 8.39 -6.20 -5.47
CA ILE A 127 8.82 -6.30 -4.07
C ILE A 127 9.96 -7.31 -3.98
N LYS A 128 11.07 -6.91 -3.37
CA LYS A 128 12.26 -7.74 -3.14
C LYS A 128 12.57 -7.73 -1.65
N LEU A 129 12.48 -8.89 -1.02
CA LEU A 129 12.83 -9.11 0.38
C LEU A 129 14.28 -9.59 0.46
N GLY A 130 15.11 -8.85 1.19
CA GLY A 130 16.52 -9.20 1.41
C GLY A 130 16.70 -10.51 2.16
N ASN A 131 17.85 -11.15 1.95
CA ASN A 131 18.21 -12.38 2.67
C ASN A 131 18.90 -12.04 4.01
N PRO A 132 18.63 -12.77 5.11
CA PRO A 132 19.45 -12.70 6.31
C PRO A 132 20.96 -12.93 6.03
N PRO A 133 21.86 -12.44 6.89
CA PRO A 133 23.29 -12.55 6.67
C PRO A 133 23.76 -14.02 6.70
N GLY A 134 24.70 -14.40 5.83
CA GLY A 134 25.31 -15.74 5.83
C GLY A 134 24.81 -16.70 4.75
N PHE A 135 24.13 -16.18 3.73
CA PHE A 135 23.67 -16.93 2.56
C PHE A 135 24.18 -16.27 1.26
N LYS A 136 24.28 -17.02 0.17
CA LYS A 136 24.83 -16.54 -1.11
C LYS A 136 23.79 -15.80 -1.95
N THR A 137 22.52 -16.16 -1.86
CA THR A 137 21.46 -15.45 -2.58
C THR A 137 21.19 -14.08 -1.95
N GLU A 138 21.10 -13.03 -2.75
CA GLU A 138 20.84 -11.67 -2.26
C GLU A 138 19.42 -11.50 -1.71
N GLN A 139 18.45 -12.20 -2.29
CA GLN A 139 17.02 -12.05 -2.01
C GLN A 139 16.45 -13.34 -1.43
N LEU A 140 15.72 -13.24 -0.32
CA LEU A 140 14.97 -14.35 0.27
C LEU A 140 13.68 -14.63 -0.51
N ALA A 141 12.95 -13.57 -0.87
CA ALA A 141 11.69 -13.66 -1.60
C ALA A 141 11.49 -12.46 -2.51
N VAL A 142 10.77 -12.66 -3.60
CA VAL A 142 10.34 -11.63 -4.54
C VAL A 142 8.83 -11.79 -4.77
N ALA A 143 8.11 -10.69 -4.98
CA ALA A 143 6.74 -10.72 -5.42
C ALA A 143 6.53 -9.69 -6.54
N ASP A 144 5.82 -10.10 -7.59
CA ASP A 144 5.57 -9.24 -8.74
C ASP A 144 4.64 -8.09 -8.37
N THR A 145 3.57 -8.41 -7.62
CA THR A 145 2.55 -7.43 -7.23
C THR A 145 1.96 -7.79 -5.87
N VAL A 146 1.80 -6.78 -5.01
CA VAL A 146 1.01 -6.84 -3.78
C VAL A 146 -0.04 -5.75 -3.81
N TYR A 147 -1.30 -6.18 -3.69
CA TYR A 147 -2.46 -5.31 -3.62
C TYR A 147 -3.07 -5.41 -2.21
N GLY A 148 -3.34 -4.27 -1.60
CA GLY A 148 -4.07 -4.17 -0.35
C GLY A 148 -5.26 -3.23 -0.52
N ASP A 149 -6.42 -3.65 -0.01
CA ASP A 149 -7.63 -2.83 0.06
C ASP A 149 -8.00 -2.59 1.53
N VAL A 150 -7.94 -1.33 1.94
CA VAL A 150 -8.25 -0.91 3.31
C VAL A 150 -9.53 -0.09 3.30
N ASP A 151 -10.43 -0.46 4.18
CA ASP A 151 -11.78 0.09 4.16
C ASP A 151 -11.79 1.48 4.85
N MET A 152 -11.78 2.55 4.04
CA MET A 152 -11.51 3.92 4.51
C MET A 152 -12.62 4.50 5.40
N PHE A 153 -13.88 4.21 5.11
CA PHE A 153 -15.01 4.70 5.91
C PHE A 153 -14.87 4.28 7.38
N PRO A 154 -14.85 2.97 7.71
CA PRO A 154 -14.68 2.52 9.08
C PRO A 154 -13.31 2.90 9.69
N LEU A 155 -12.25 3.00 8.89
CA LEU A 155 -10.95 3.49 9.37
C LEU A 155 -11.04 4.94 9.90
N VAL A 156 -11.63 5.84 9.12
CA VAL A 156 -11.77 7.27 9.48
C VAL A 156 -12.74 7.44 10.63
N PHE A 157 -13.91 6.78 10.58
CA PHE A 157 -14.91 6.89 11.66
C PHE A 157 -14.43 6.30 12.99
N SER A 158 -13.52 5.32 12.95
CA SER A 158 -12.89 4.77 14.15
C SER A 158 -11.64 5.52 14.60
N LEU A 159 -11.29 6.65 13.97
CA LEU A 159 -10.06 7.42 14.27
C LEU A 159 -8.79 6.53 14.23
N ALA A 160 -8.73 5.62 13.25
CA ALA A 160 -7.65 4.65 13.09
C ALA A 160 -7.46 3.67 14.27
N HIS A 161 -8.45 3.51 15.16
CA HIS A 161 -8.43 2.45 16.17
C HIS A 161 -8.76 1.08 15.58
N ARG A 162 -9.52 1.04 14.48
CA ARG A 162 -9.83 -0.18 13.74
C ARG A 162 -9.34 -0.02 12.31
N ILE A 163 -8.48 -0.93 11.87
CA ILE A 163 -7.93 -0.97 10.52
C ILE A 163 -8.53 -2.19 9.81
N PRO A 164 -9.71 -2.06 9.20
CA PRO A 164 -10.30 -3.10 8.37
C PRO A 164 -9.56 -3.20 7.05
N ILE A 165 -9.09 -4.40 6.73
CA ILE A 165 -8.42 -4.74 5.49
C ILE A 165 -9.28 -5.81 4.82
N ASP A 166 -9.87 -5.47 3.68
CA ASP A 166 -10.82 -6.33 2.99
C ASP A 166 -10.11 -7.42 2.21
N ALA A 167 -9.06 -7.05 1.48
CA ALA A 167 -8.28 -8.00 0.70
C ALA A 167 -6.79 -7.64 0.73
N LEU A 168 -5.96 -8.67 0.90
CA LEU A 168 -4.53 -8.66 0.66
C LEU A 168 -4.19 -9.71 -0.38
N ILE A 169 -3.78 -9.29 -1.57
CA ILE A 169 -3.48 -10.18 -2.70
C ILE A 169 -2.01 -10.05 -3.06
N VAL A 170 -1.28 -11.17 -3.05
CA VAL A 170 0.13 -11.27 -3.43
C VAL A 170 0.21 -12.15 -4.68
N LYS A 171 0.77 -11.65 -5.77
CA LYS A 171 0.92 -12.40 -7.03
C LYS A 171 2.38 -12.61 -7.39
N GLY A 172 2.66 -13.78 -7.96
CA GLY A 172 3.99 -14.12 -8.46
C GLY A 172 5.03 -14.20 -7.35
N ALA A 173 4.66 -14.80 -6.21
CA ALA A 173 5.59 -14.96 -5.10
C ALA A 173 6.69 -15.96 -5.48
N PHE A 174 7.95 -15.52 -5.51
CA PHE A 174 9.12 -16.33 -5.80
C PHE A 174 10.05 -16.39 -4.59
N VAL A 175 10.20 -17.57 -3.98
CA VAL A 175 11.01 -17.77 -2.78
C VAL A 175 12.31 -18.49 -3.10
N ASN A 176 13.45 -17.94 -2.67
CA ASN A 176 14.74 -18.62 -2.73
C ASN A 176 14.97 -19.38 -1.42
N TYR A 177 14.96 -20.70 -1.50
CA TYR A 177 15.33 -21.58 -0.39
C TYR A 177 16.80 -21.97 -0.51
N GLU A 178 17.65 -21.42 0.35
CA GLU A 178 19.07 -21.75 0.41
C GLU A 178 19.36 -22.60 1.65
N LYS A 179 19.93 -23.79 1.43
CA LYS A 179 20.30 -24.72 2.50
C LYS A 179 21.81 -24.80 2.66
N THR A 180 22.26 -24.58 3.89
CA THR A 180 23.63 -24.82 4.37
C THR A 180 23.68 -26.19 5.09
N MET A 181 24.86 -26.64 5.51
CA MET A 181 25.06 -27.94 6.16
C MET A 181 24.17 -28.17 7.39
N SER A 182 23.81 -27.11 8.15
CA SER A 182 23.06 -27.21 9.40
C SER A 182 21.74 -26.44 9.43
N THR A 183 21.59 -25.36 8.66
CA THR A 183 20.40 -24.49 8.68
C THR A 183 20.04 -24.02 7.27
N SER A 184 18.81 -23.51 7.10
CA SER A 184 18.38 -22.81 5.89
C SER A 184 18.15 -21.33 6.14
N ASN A 185 18.09 -20.55 5.07
CA ASN A 185 17.74 -19.12 5.15
C ASN A 185 16.32 -18.89 5.66
N ILE A 186 15.38 -19.74 5.23
CA ILE A 186 14.00 -19.72 5.72
C ILE A 186 13.96 -20.01 7.21
N ASP A 187 14.63 -21.06 7.71
CA ASP A 187 14.57 -21.40 9.13
C ASP A 187 15.14 -20.24 9.98
N ARG A 188 16.27 -19.65 9.57
CA ARG A 188 16.85 -18.49 10.28
C ARG A 188 15.93 -17.27 10.26
N PHE A 189 15.22 -17.05 9.17
CA PHE A 189 14.25 -15.97 9.05
C PHE A 189 13.03 -16.21 9.97
N LEU A 190 12.49 -17.43 9.98
CA LEU A 190 11.39 -17.82 10.87
C LEU A 190 11.78 -17.75 12.35
N ASP A 191 13.02 -18.13 12.68
CA ASP A 191 13.54 -17.99 14.04
C ASP A 191 13.61 -16.52 14.46
N HIS A 192 14.01 -15.61 13.55
CA HIS A 192 14.02 -14.18 13.83
C HIS A 192 12.60 -13.64 14.06
N LEU A 193 11.63 -14.04 13.24
CA LEU A 193 10.23 -13.66 13.41
C LEU A 193 9.63 -14.20 14.73
N GLY A 194 9.86 -15.47 15.05
CA GLY A 194 9.32 -16.11 16.25
C GLY A 194 9.97 -15.63 17.56
N VAL A 195 11.17 -15.05 17.49
CA VAL A 195 11.84 -14.40 18.64
C VAL A 195 11.34 -12.97 18.85
N SER A 196 10.74 -12.34 17.84
CA SER A 196 10.08 -11.02 17.95
C SER A 196 8.72 -11.08 18.68
N LYS A 197 8.62 -11.86 19.76
CA LYS A 197 7.51 -11.77 20.73
C LYS A 197 7.68 -10.51 21.58
N GLY A 198 7.21 -9.38 21.07
CA GLY A 198 7.09 -8.14 21.85
C GLY A 198 7.66 -6.93 21.13
N GLY A 199 7.07 -6.57 19.99
CA GLY A 199 7.54 -5.49 19.14
C GLY A 199 6.70 -4.21 19.10
N GLY A 200 5.58 -4.15 19.84
CA GLY A 200 4.81 -2.91 19.98
C GLY A 200 3.36 -3.17 20.30
N ALA A 201 2.92 -2.77 21.49
CA ALA A 201 1.51 -2.64 21.83
C ALA A 201 0.87 -1.56 20.94
N SER A 202 0.61 -1.87 19.67
CA SER A 202 -0.33 -1.11 18.88
C SER A 202 -1.71 -1.38 19.48
N SER A 203 -2.26 -0.39 20.19
CA SER A 203 -3.68 -0.40 20.61
C SER A 203 -4.65 -0.41 19.42
N ARG A 204 -4.16 -0.37 18.17
CA ARG A 204 -4.98 -0.40 16.97
C ARG A 204 -5.24 -1.84 16.57
N LYS A 205 -6.51 -2.17 16.40
CA LYS A 205 -6.98 -3.48 16.01
C LYS A 205 -7.08 -3.56 14.49
N VAL A 206 -6.34 -4.47 13.87
CA VAL A 206 -6.47 -4.81 12.45
C VAL A 206 -7.52 -5.90 12.31
N LEU A 207 -8.39 -5.76 11.32
CA LEU A 207 -9.42 -6.74 10.98
C LEU A 207 -9.19 -7.18 9.54
N MET A 208 -8.53 -8.33 9.36
CA MET A 208 -8.16 -8.84 8.03
C MET A 208 -9.20 -9.84 7.54
N HIS A 209 -9.86 -9.55 6.42
CA HIS A 209 -10.90 -10.45 5.89
C HIS A 209 -10.31 -11.52 4.97
N GLN A 210 -9.73 -11.12 3.83
CA GLN A 210 -9.27 -12.04 2.80
C GLN A 210 -7.76 -11.91 2.53
N ILE A 211 -7.07 -13.04 2.41
CA ILE A 211 -5.67 -13.10 1.98
C ILE A 211 -5.53 -14.11 0.85
N GLU A 212 -4.89 -13.71 -0.24
CA GLU A 212 -4.62 -14.56 -1.39
C GLU A 212 -3.15 -14.44 -1.79
N ILE A 213 -2.49 -15.57 -1.95
CA ILE A 213 -1.13 -15.65 -2.47
C ILE A 213 -1.16 -16.58 -3.67
N GLU A 214 -0.97 -16.02 -4.85
CA GLU A 214 -1.09 -16.70 -6.13
C GLU A 214 0.26 -16.87 -6.82
N ASP A 215 0.38 -17.92 -7.63
CA ASP A 215 1.53 -18.22 -8.47
C ASP A 215 2.83 -18.41 -7.67
N VAL A 216 2.72 -19.10 -6.52
CA VAL A 216 3.87 -19.35 -5.64
C VAL A 216 4.86 -20.31 -6.29
N LYS A 217 6.06 -19.81 -6.52
CA LYS A 217 7.22 -20.56 -7.01
C LYS A 217 8.32 -20.51 -5.97
N ALA A 218 9.08 -21.59 -5.88
CA ALA A 218 10.23 -21.62 -5.00
C ALA A 218 11.42 -22.29 -5.68
N LYS A 219 12.62 -21.80 -5.38
CA LYS A 219 13.88 -22.32 -5.91
C LYS A 219 14.77 -22.76 -4.78
N ALA A 220 15.07 -24.06 -4.72
CA ALA A 220 16.00 -24.62 -3.76
C ALA A 220 17.44 -24.62 -4.30
N THR A 221 18.37 -24.06 -3.55
CA THR A 221 19.81 -24.03 -3.87
C THR A 221 20.61 -24.54 -2.67
N LEU A 222 21.62 -25.39 -2.91
CA LEU A 222 22.54 -25.85 -1.86
C LEU A 222 23.80 -24.98 -1.88
N ALA A 223 24.12 -24.35 -0.74
CA ALA A 223 25.26 -23.44 -0.62
C ALA A 223 26.62 -24.13 -0.87
N LEU A 224 26.71 -25.44 -0.62
CA LEU A 224 27.95 -26.23 -0.66
C LEU A 224 28.49 -26.47 -2.07
N LEU A 225 27.64 -26.48 -3.10
CA LEU A 225 28.00 -26.97 -4.45
C LEU A 225 28.36 -25.88 -5.48
N GLY A 226 28.43 -24.61 -5.06
CA GLY A 226 29.08 -23.53 -5.81
C GLY A 226 28.53 -23.13 -7.19
N ALA A 227 27.67 -23.93 -7.85
CA ALA A 227 27.16 -23.65 -9.20
C ALA A 227 26.02 -24.58 -9.68
N THR A 228 25.34 -25.36 -8.82
CA THR A 228 24.25 -26.21 -9.32
C THR A 228 23.01 -25.38 -9.66
N PRO A 229 22.37 -25.60 -10.83
CA PRO A 229 21.08 -24.99 -11.14
C PRO A 229 20.09 -25.43 -10.05
N GLY A 230 19.64 -24.47 -9.24
CA GLY A 230 18.65 -24.75 -8.20
C GLY A 230 17.39 -25.37 -8.78
N VAL A 231 16.72 -26.23 -8.02
CA VAL A 231 15.48 -26.87 -8.44
C VAL A 231 14.33 -25.89 -8.18
N THR A 232 13.61 -25.52 -9.23
CA THR A 232 12.40 -24.68 -9.12
C THR A 232 11.16 -25.56 -9.07
N VAL A 233 10.33 -25.35 -8.04
CA VAL A 233 9.07 -26.06 -7.82
C VAL A 233 7.94 -25.04 -7.70
N SER A 234 6.78 -25.35 -8.26
CA SER A 234 5.55 -24.58 -8.03
C SER A 234 4.88 -25.15 -6.78
N VAL A 235 4.67 -24.31 -5.77
CA VAL A 235 4.26 -24.72 -4.42
C VAL A 235 2.73 -24.72 -4.27
N GLY A 236 2.03 -23.98 -5.11
CA GLY A 236 0.58 -23.85 -5.11
C GLY A 236 0.11 -22.60 -4.37
N ASP A 237 -1.14 -22.21 -4.64
CA ASP A 237 -1.73 -20.97 -4.13
C ASP A 237 -2.20 -21.13 -2.68
N ILE A 238 -2.20 -20.03 -1.93
CA ILE A 238 -2.62 -19.97 -0.53
C ILE A 238 -3.80 -19.00 -0.43
N HIS A 239 -4.93 -19.48 0.11
CA HIS A 239 -6.15 -18.69 0.21
C HIS A 239 -6.74 -18.74 1.62
N PHE A 240 -6.92 -17.57 2.22
CA PHE A 240 -7.68 -17.36 3.44
C PHE A 240 -8.94 -16.57 3.08
N LYS A 241 -10.10 -17.24 3.10
CA LYS A 241 -11.40 -16.61 2.82
C LYS A 241 -11.92 -15.77 3.99
N ASP A 242 -11.54 -16.15 5.21
CA ASP A 242 -11.86 -15.43 6.44
C ASP A 242 -10.69 -15.62 7.40
N PHE A 243 -9.69 -14.76 7.27
CA PHE A 243 -8.47 -14.84 8.06
C PHE A 243 -8.76 -14.61 9.56
N MET A 244 -9.67 -13.69 9.87
CA MET A 244 -10.07 -13.40 11.26
C MET A 244 -10.74 -14.60 11.94
N ALA A 245 -11.59 -15.35 11.24
CA ALA A 245 -12.21 -16.55 11.81
C ALA A 245 -11.22 -17.71 11.97
N GLN A 246 -10.19 -17.78 11.12
CA GLN A 246 -9.24 -18.90 11.10
C GLN A 246 -8.09 -18.71 12.09
N GLU A 247 -7.47 -17.53 12.08
CA GLU A 247 -6.22 -17.27 12.80
C GLU A 247 -6.43 -16.34 14.01
N GLY A 248 -7.50 -15.55 14.02
CA GLY A 248 -7.83 -14.64 15.13
C GLY A 248 -6.81 -13.53 15.39
N ALA A 249 -5.78 -13.39 14.55
CA ALA A 249 -4.75 -12.37 14.67
C ALA A 249 -5.32 -10.99 14.35
N THR A 250 -5.12 -10.06 15.29
CA THR A 250 -5.69 -8.69 15.23
C THR A 250 -4.66 -7.59 15.33
N VAL A 251 -3.38 -7.95 15.41
CA VAL A 251 -2.24 -7.04 15.41
C VAL A 251 -1.51 -7.20 14.08
N VAL A 252 -0.99 -6.10 13.51
CA VAL A 252 -0.28 -6.10 12.21
C VAL A 252 0.85 -7.13 12.22
N ASP A 253 1.67 -7.10 13.26
CA ASP A 253 2.84 -7.96 13.45
C ASP A 253 2.46 -9.45 13.39
N ASP A 254 1.41 -9.84 14.14
CA ASP A 254 0.90 -11.22 14.16
C ASP A 254 0.38 -11.65 12.78
N ILE A 255 -0.33 -10.78 12.06
CA ILE A 255 -0.84 -11.08 10.71
C ILE A 255 0.33 -11.32 9.76
N ILE A 256 1.33 -10.43 9.77
CA ILE A 256 2.52 -10.57 8.91
C ILE A 256 3.29 -11.83 9.26
N GLU A 257 3.47 -12.14 10.55
CA GLU A 257 4.11 -13.37 11.01
C GLU A 257 3.36 -14.59 10.49
N VAL A 258 2.04 -14.67 10.66
CA VAL A 258 1.23 -15.80 10.21
C VAL A 258 1.31 -15.98 8.69
N VAL A 259 1.20 -14.90 7.92
CA VAL A 259 1.26 -14.94 6.46
C VAL A 259 2.63 -15.40 5.97
N LEU A 260 3.71 -14.78 6.45
CA LEU A 260 5.08 -15.14 6.06
C LEU A 260 5.45 -16.54 6.55
N ALA A 261 5.09 -16.89 7.78
CA ALA A 261 5.34 -18.22 8.32
C ALA A 261 4.59 -19.29 7.53
N THR A 262 3.34 -19.05 7.13
CA THR A 262 2.57 -19.99 6.31
C THR A 262 3.22 -20.16 4.94
N LEU A 263 3.57 -19.06 4.27
CA LEU A 263 4.24 -19.10 2.97
C LEU A 263 5.55 -19.89 3.05
N PHE A 264 6.42 -19.52 3.98
CA PHE A 264 7.75 -20.13 4.09
C PHE A 264 7.71 -21.58 4.59
N LYS A 265 6.78 -21.93 5.49
CA LYS A 265 6.56 -23.33 5.89
C LYS A 265 6.06 -24.17 4.72
N THR A 266 5.15 -23.64 3.90
CA THR A 266 4.65 -24.34 2.71
C THR A 266 5.78 -24.59 1.73
N VAL A 267 6.63 -23.59 1.48
CA VAL A 267 7.84 -23.74 0.65
C VAL A 267 8.80 -24.77 1.23
N ARG A 268 9.08 -24.72 2.54
CA ARG A 268 9.96 -25.69 3.21
C ARG A 268 9.44 -27.11 3.04
N ASN A 269 8.15 -27.33 3.28
CA ASN A 269 7.51 -28.64 3.14
C ASN A 269 7.56 -29.17 1.70
N ALA A 270 7.59 -28.29 0.69
CA ALA A 270 7.75 -28.69 -0.71
C ALA A 270 9.15 -29.26 -1.02
N PHE A 271 10.16 -28.97 -0.19
CA PHE A 271 11.55 -29.42 -0.37
C PHE A 271 12.05 -30.41 0.69
N GLY A 272 11.29 -30.66 1.76
CA GLY A 272 11.60 -31.65 2.81
C GLY A 272 11.66 -31.04 4.21
#